data_AF-A0A7C4AAU2-F1
#
_entry.id   AF-A0A7C4AAU2-F1
#
_cell.length_a   1.000
_cell.length_b   1.000
_cell.length_c   1.000
_cell.angle_alpha   90.00
_cell.angle_beta   90.00
_cell.angle_gamma   90.00
#
_symmetry.space_group_name_H-M   'P 1'
#
loop_
_entity.id
_entity.type
_entity.pdbx_description
1 polymer ?
#
loop_
_entity_poly.entity_id
_entity_poly.type
_entity_poly.pdbx_seq_one_letter_code
_entity_poly.pdbx_strand_id
1 'polypeptide(L)'
;MSQPTTPLPQPSLLGLRPSFGFGDRLGLATPGHLAAARLGRLAPIFAQQSARELLRTQRTASEVLQAAQEGIVRAGGWTGPWGADADHVKSKEDVEHYAAAGFTFYTIDPSAFVQNQAVALTGNDLQAAAEEVVRSGAFESLSQVEDLYLGRCHDVGEPSSLGFITKESLCRAVVKYGRAAHQAARMAQWIWAATRGACEIEVSVDETDSITAPLEHLFVGLELKRRGVKPVV
;
A
#
# COMPACT_ATOMS: atom_id res chain seq x y z
N MET A 1 44.37 15.71 0.18
CA MET A 1 43.23 16.24 0.97
C MET A 1 41.98 15.52 0.51
N SER A 2 41.47 14.57 1.30
CA SER A 2 40.15 13.98 1.05
C SER A 2 39.12 15.10 1.18
N GLN A 3 38.37 15.39 0.12
CA GLN A 3 37.24 16.30 0.25
C GLN A 3 36.26 15.70 1.26
N PRO A 4 35.68 16.49 2.18
CA PRO A 4 34.60 16.01 3.01
C PRO A 4 33.46 15.58 2.10
N THR A 5 33.16 14.29 2.07
CA THR A 5 31.98 13.76 1.39
C THR A 5 30.76 14.32 2.11
N THR A 6 30.08 15.29 1.50
CA THR A 6 28.77 15.75 1.97
C THR A 6 27.87 14.52 2.12
N PRO A 7 27.29 14.26 3.31
CA PRO A 7 26.38 13.14 3.50
C PRO A 7 25.22 13.26 2.50
N LEU A 8 24.88 12.15 1.84
CA LEU A 8 23.72 12.10 0.96
C LEU A 8 22.44 12.33 1.79
N PRO A 9 21.48 13.13 1.30
CA PRO A 9 20.22 13.37 1.99
C PRO A 9 19.50 12.03 2.20
N GLN A 10 18.88 11.81 3.36
CA GLN A 10 18.17 10.56 3.67
C GLN A 10 16.66 10.75 3.54
N PRO A 11 15.93 9.74 3.05
CA PRO A 11 14.46 9.79 3.06
C PRO A 11 13.94 9.71 4.50
N SER A 12 12.69 10.09 4.68
CA SER A 12 12.02 10.17 5.97
C SER A 12 10.52 9.91 5.83
N LEU A 13 9.88 9.49 6.92
CA LEU A 13 8.43 9.42 6.99
C LEU A 13 7.79 10.80 6.71
N LEU A 14 6.72 10.81 5.94
CA LEU A 14 5.98 11.99 5.55
C LEU A 14 4.78 12.32 6.47
N GLY A 15 4.29 11.35 7.23
CA GLY A 15 3.05 11.41 7.99
C GLY A 15 1.87 11.76 7.09
N LEU A 16 0.88 12.47 7.64
CA LEU A 16 -0.32 12.92 6.90
C LEU A 16 -0.09 14.11 5.95
N ARG A 17 1.16 14.45 5.63
CA ARG A 17 1.43 15.53 4.68
C ARG A 17 1.00 15.09 3.29
N PRO A 18 0.21 15.90 2.55
CA PRO A 18 -0.08 15.64 1.15
C PRO A 18 1.23 15.43 0.39
N SER A 19 1.35 14.31 -0.33
CA SER A 19 2.59 13.88 -0.97
C SER A 19 2.39 13.65 -2.47
N PHE A 20 3.49 13.52 -3.20
CA PHE A 20 3.48 13.14 -4.61
C PHE A 20 4.64 12.20 -4.93
N GLY A 21 4.29 11.10 -5.62
CA GLY A 21 5.22 10.09 -6.14
C GLY A 21 5.98 10.54 -7.38
N PHE A 22 7.29 10.70 -7.28
CA PHE A 22 8.15 11.17 -8.38
C PHE A 22 8.97 10.01 -8.99
N GLY A 23 8.27 8.97 -9.45
CA GLY A 23 8.90 7.77 -10.01
C GLY A 23 9.88 8.07 -11.15
N ASP A 24 11.08 7.48 -11.08
CA ASP A 24 12.17 7.73 -12.04
C ASP A 24 12.86 6.42 -12.44
N ARG A 25 12.44 5.88 -13.59
CA ARG A 25 12.99 4.65 -14.19
C ARG A 25 14.40 4.83 -14.77
N LEU A 26 14.84 6.08 -14.94
CA LEU A 26 16.09 6.42 -15.63
C LEU A 26 17.20 6.85 -14.66
N GLY A 27 16.84 7.33 -13.45
CA GLY A 27 17.77 7.86 -12.46
C GLY A 27 18.29 9.28 -12.80
N LEU A 28 17.63 9.98 -13.72
CA LEU A 28 18.06 11.29 -14.25
C LEU A 28 17.03 12.40 -14.03
N ALA A 29 15.79 12.07 -13.66
CA ALA A 29 14.68 13.00 -13.61
C ALA A 29 14.61 13.82 -12.30
N THR A 30 15.27 13.34 -11.23
CA THR A 30 15.22 13.96 -9.90
C THR A 30 15.49 15.47 -9.88
N PRO A 31 16.45 16.05 -10.64
CA PRO A 31 16.62 17.50 -10.69
C PRO A 31 15.38 18.26 -11.17
N GLY A 32 14.68 17.74 -12.17
CA GLY A 32 13.42 18.28 -12.66
C GLY A 32 12.28 18.09 -11.66
N HIS A 33 12.19 16.90 -11.06
CA HIS A 33 11.22 16.61 -9.99
C HIS A 33 11.37 17.58 -8.81
N LEU A 34 12.60 17.84 -8.39
CA LEU A 34 12.91 18.77 -7.31
C LEU A 34 12.56 20.21 -7.69
N ALA A 35 12.79 20.63 -8.94
CA ALA A 35 12.36 21.94 -9.42
C ALA A 35 10.83 22.09 -9.35
N ALA A 36 10.08 21.06 -9.74
CA ALA A 36 8.62 21.05 -9.61
C ALA A 36 8.16 21.04 -8.15
N ALA A 37 8.79 20.22 -7.29
CA ALA A 37 8.47 20.12 -5.86
C ALA A 37 8.65 21.46 -5.14
N ARG A 38 9.66 22.28 -5.51
CA ARG A 38 9.87 23.64 -4.96
C ARG A 38 8.73 24.61 -5.29
N LEU A 39 8.03 24.42 -6.41
CA LEU A 39 6.90 25.24 -6.81
C LEU A 39 5.58 24.76 -6.20
N GLY A 40 5.52 23.48 -5.83
CA GLY A 40 4.36 22.84 -5.23
C GLY A 40 4.29 22.96 -3.71
N ARG A 41 3.25 22.35 -3.14
CA ARG A 41 3.05 22.20 -1.68
C ARG A 41 3.01 20.74 -1.23
N LEU A 42 3.31 19.81 -2.14
CA LEU A 42 3.28 18.37 -1.88
C LEU A 42 4.65 17.91 -1.42
N ALA A 43 4.69 17.08 -0.37
CA ALA A 43 5.90 16.44 0.09
C ALA A 43 6.39 15.43 -0.99
N PRO A 44 7.63 15.54 -1.47
CA PRO A 44 8.08 14.71 -2.58
C PRO A 44 8.49 13.31 -2.11
N ILE A 45 8.11 12.29 -2.86
CA ILE A 45 8.68 10.95 -2.78
C ILE A 45 9.61 10.79 -4.00
N PHE A 46 10.88 11.18 -3.85
CA PHE A 46 11.82 11.24 -4.99
C PHE A 46 12.35 9.86 -5.43
N ALA A 47 12.38 8.89 -4.53
CA ALA A 47 12.74 7.52 -4.85
C ALA A 47 11.46 6.67 -4.88
N GLN A 48 10.99 6.31 -6.06
CA GLN A 48 9.84 5.42 -6.21
C GLN A 48 10.04 4.56 -7.46
N GLN A 49 10.01 3.25 -7.26
CA GLN A 49 9.88 2.25 -8.33
C GLN A 49 9.34 0.96 -7.72
N SER A 50 8.53 0.25 -8.51
CA SER A 50 8.04 -1.08 -8.20
C SER A 50 9.04 -2.19 -8.55
N ALA A 51 8.86 -3.37 -7.94
CA ALA A 51 9.69 -4.55 -8.23
C ALA A 51 9.64 -4.92 -9.73
N ARG A 52 8.48 -4.75 -10.38
CA ARG A 52 8.30 -4.94 -11.83
C ARG A 52 9.17 -4.00 -12.64
N GLU A 53 9.30 -2.75 -12.22
CA GLU A 53 10.13 -1.76 -12.91
C GLU A 53 11.60 -2.02 -12.68
N LEU A 54 12.02 -2.33 -11.45
CA LEU A 54 13.40 -2.72 -11.13
C LEU A 54 13.91 -3.84 -12.05
N LEU A 55 13.11 -4.90 -12.20
CA LEU A 55 13.41 -6.02 -13.10
C LEU A 55 13.57 -5.58 -14.56
N ARG A 56 12.67 -4.73 -15.06
CA ARG A 56 12.68 -4.26 -16.46
C ARG A 56 13.83 -3.30 -16.75
N THR A 57 14.20 -2.48 -15.78
CA THR A 57 15.31 -1.53 -15.91
C THR A 57 16.66 -2.14 -15.53
N GLN A 58 16.67 -3.39 -15.02
CA GLN A 58 17.85 -4.04 -14.46
C GLN A 58 18.53 -3.17 -13.38
N ARG A 59 17.70 -2.54 -12.54
CA ARG A 59 18.15 -1.71 -11.42
C ARG A 59 17.82 -2.39 -10.10
N THR A 60 18.50 -1.98 -9.06
CA THR A 60 18.28 -2.37 -7.67
C THR A 60 17.61 -1.23 -6.90
N ALA A 61 16.93 -1.57 -5.79
CA ALA A 61 16.35 -0.57 -4.89
C ALA A 61 17.40 0.46 -4.41
N SER A 62 18.62 0.00 -4.10
CA SER A 62 19.72 0.87 -3.69
C SER A 62 20.11 1.87 -4.79
N GLU A 63 20.15 1.45 -6.06
CA GLU A 63 20.42 2.37 -7.18
C GLU A 63 19.29 3.37 -7.42
N VAL A 64 18.04 3.03 -7.08
CA VAL A 64 16.92 3.99 -7.10
C VAL A 64 17.10 5.05 -6.04
N LEU A 65 17.35 4.63 -4.80
CA LEU A 65 17.56 5.56 -3.70
C LEU A 65 18.78 6.46 -3.97
N GLN A 66 19.91 5.88 -4.36
CA GLN A 66 21.14 6.62 -4.63
C GLN A 66 20.94 7.64 -5.76
N ALA A 67 20.27 7.26 -6.86
CA ALA A 67 20.01 8.19 -7.96
C ALA A 67 19.18 9.40 -7.52
N ALA A 68 18.18 9.20 -6.65
CA ALA A 68 17.41 10.30 -6.06
C ALA A 68 18.28 11.17 -5.15
N GLN A 69 19.08 10.57 -4.26
CA GLN A 69 19.96 11.29 -3.35
C GLN A 69 20.98 12.18 -4.08
N GLU A 70 21.67 11.61 -5.07
CA GLU A 70 22.61 12.35 -5.89
C GLU A 70 21.93 13.39 -6.77
N GLY A 71 20.73 13.09 -7.29
CA GLY A 71 19.91 14.02 -8.04
C GLY A 71 19.52 15.26 -7.22
N ILE A 72 19.17 15.06 -5.94
CA ILE A 72 18.90 16.15 -4.99
C ILE A 72 20.16 17.02 -4.81
N VAL A 73 21.32 16.40 -4.58
CA VAL A 73 22.60 17.13 -4.41
C VAL A 73 22.94 17.92 -5.67
N ARG A 74 22.87 17.31 -6.86
CA ARG A 74 23.16 17.96 -8.14
C ARG A 74 22.23 19.17 -8.41
N ALA A 75 21.00 19.13 -7.93
CA ALA A 75 20.01 20.21 -8.10
C ALA A 75 20.09 21.32 -7.04
N GLY A 76 21.16 21.33 -6.24
CA GLY A 76 21.40 22.33 -5.19
C GLY A 76 20.72 22.03 -3.85
N GLY A 77 20.28 20.80 -3.63
CA GLY A 77 19.76 20.31 -2.36
C GLY A 77 18.26 20.48 -2.13
N TRP A 78 17.73 19.67 -1.23
CA TRP A 78 16.36 19.75 -0.70
C TRP A 78 16.45 19.76 0.82
N THR A 79 15.82 20.74 1.45
CA THR A 79 15.91 20.95 2.91
C THR A 79 14.71 20.39 3.66
N GLY A 80 13.64 20.04 2.95
CA GLY A 80 12.44 19.45 3.53
C GLY A 80 12.54 17.93 3.70
N PRO A 81 11.56 17.31 4.38
CA PRO A 81 11.38 15.86 4.33
C PRO A 81 11.08 15.41 2.90
N TRP A 82 11.51 14.20 2.56
CA TRP A 82 11.20 13.54 1.30
C TRP A 82 11.12 12.02 1.53
N GLY A 83 10.33 11.32 0.74
CA GLY A 83 10.05 9.89 0.91
C GLY A 83 10.75 8.99 -0.10
N ALA A 84 10.82 7.71 0.25
CA ALA A 84 11.23 6.64 -0.65
C ALA A 84 10.19 5.51 -0.61
N ASP A 85 9.48 5.30 -1.71
CA ASP A 85 8.36 4.37 -1.85
C ASP A 85 8.71 3.09 -2.62
N ALA A 86 8.57 1.97 -1.90
CA ALA A 86 8.62 0.62 -2.43
C ALA A 86 7.24 0.32 -3.05
N ASP A 87 7.12 0.64 -4.32
CA ASP A 87 5.84 0.63 -5.01
C ASP A 87 5.38 -0.79 -5.39
N HIS A 88 4.08 -1.08 -5.36
CA HIS A 88 3.47 -2.37 -5.67
C HIS A 88 4.23 -3.61 -5.15
N VAL A 89 4.60 -3.63 -3.88
CA VAL A 89 5.28 -4.76 -3.24
C VAL A 89 4.31 -5.94 -3.11
N LYS A 90 4.73 -7.15 -3.52
CA LYS A 90 3.89 -8.37 -3.56
C LYS A 90 4.44 -9.52 -2.71
N SER A 91 5.73 -9.52 -2.39
CA SER A 91 6.44 -10.62 -1.75
C SER A 91 7.20 -10.18 -0.51
N LYS A 92 7.58 -11.14 0.35
CA LYS A 92 8.40 -10.87 1.54
C LYS A 92 9.84 -10.51 1.13
N GLU A 93 10.32 -11.12 0.07
CA GLU A 93 11.63 -10.91 -0.51
C GLU A 93 11.77 -9.47 -1.02
N ASP A 94 10.75 -8.94 -1.70
CA ASP A 94 10.72 -7.54 -2.11
C ASP A 94 10.79 -6.60 -0.89
N VAL A 95 9.99 -6.87 0.15
CA VAL A 95 10.01 -6.08 1.40
C VAL A 95 11.42 -6.02 1.98
N GLU A 96 12.09 -7.17 2.10
CA GLU A 96 13.44 -7.27 2.65
C GLU A 96 14.46 -6.50 1.79
N HIS A 97 14.37 -6.58 0.46
CA HIS A 97 15.24 -5.84 -0.44
C HIS A 97 15.08 -4.31 -0.32
N TYR A 98 13.83 -3.82 -0.30
CA TYR A 98 13.57 -2.38 -0.15
C TYR A 98 13.94 -1.87 1.25
N ALA A 99 13.66 -2.65 2.31
CA ALA A 99 14.05 -2.31 3.67
C ALA A 99 15.57 -2.23 3.83
N ALA A 100 16.31 -3.18 3.25
CA ALA A 100 17.77 -3.16 3.25
C ALA A 100 18.34 -1.93 2.50
N ALA A 101 17.65 -1.45 1.46
CA ALA A 101 18.03 -0.24 0.73
C ALA A 101 17.69 1.06 1.50
N GLY A 102 16.84 1.03 2.53
CA GLY A 102 16.46 2.21 3.32
C GLY A 102 15.19 2.92 2.85
N PHE A 103 14.30 2.21 2.17
CA PHE A 103 12.97 2.73 1.83
C PHE A 103 12.12 2.96 3.08
N THR A 104 11.23 3.94 3.01
CA THR A 104 10.47 4.45 4.18
C THR A 104 8.97 4.35 3.99
N PHE A 105 8.51 4.17 2.76
CA PHE A 105 7.11 4.01 2.39
C PHE A 105 6.96 2.71 1.60
N TYR A 106 5.87 1.97 1.84
CA TYR A 106 5.60 0.69 1.21
C TYR A 106 4.16 0.63 0.72
N THR A 107 4.01 0.49 -0.59
CA THR A 107 2.72 0.28 -1.24
C THR A 107 2.49 -1.22 -1.41
N ILE A 108 1.67 -1.78 -0.52
CA ILE A 108 1.28 -3.20 -0.55
C ILE A 108 0.30 -3.42 -1.71
N ASP A 109 0.58 -4.41 -2.54
CA ASP A 109 -0.32 -4.86 -3.60
C ASP A 109 -0.80 -6.31 -3.34
N PRO A 110 -2.04 -6.49 -2.82
CA PRO A 110 -2.66 -7.79 -2.63
C PRO A 110 -3.58 -8.19 -3.80
N SER A 111 -3.49 -7.54 -4.97
CA SER A 111 -4.38 -7.74 -6.13
C SER A 111 -4.54 -9.21 -6.53
N ALA A 112 -3.47 -10.01 -6.45
CA ALA A 112 -3.49 -11.44 -6.75
C ALA A 112 -4.44 -12.26 -5.87
N PHE A 113 -4.90 -11.69 -4.75
CA PHE A 113 -5.84 -12.31 -3.80
C PHE A 113 -7.24 -11.72 -3.87
N VAL A 114 -7.49 -10.76 -4.77
CA VAL A 114 -8.81 -10.19 -5.02
C VAL A 114 -9.58 -11.10 -5.98
N GLN A 115 -10.78 -11.53 -5.57
CA GLN A 115 -11.60 -12.47 -6.35
C GLN A 115 -12.67 -11.73 -7.16
N ASN A 116 -12.30 -11.23 -8.35
CA ASN A 116 -13.19 -10.43 -9.21
C ASN A 116 -14.50 -11.16 -9.59
N GLN A 117 -14.45 -12.50 -9.71
CA GLN A 117 -15.62 -13.32 -9.99
C GLN A 117 -16.70 -13.25 -8.91
N ALA A 118 -16.39 -12.72 -7.72
CA ALA A 118 -17.35 -12.52 -6.64
C ALA A 118 -18.59 -11.75 -7.11
N VAL A 119 -18.47 -10.82 -8.07
CA VAL A 119 -19.60 -10.01 -8.57
C VAL A 119 -20.67 -10.87 -9.26
N ALA A 120 -20.29 -11.98 -9.88
CA ALA A 120 -21.21 -12.84 -10.63
C ALA A 120 -21.86 -13.95 -9.77
N LEU A 121 -21.34 -14.22 -8.56
CA LEU A 121 -21.83 -15.31 -7.71
C LEU A 121 -23.15 -14.94 -7.04
N THR A 122 -24.05 -15.91 -6.91
CA THR A 122 -25.35 -15.73 -6.22
C THR A 122 -25.71 -17.00 -5.43
N GLY A 123 -26.68 -16.89 -4.52
CA GLY A 123 -27.24 -18.02 -3.78
C GLY A 123 -26.18 -18.92 -3.14
N ASN A 124 -26.30 -20.24 -3.39
CA ASN A 124 -25.42 -21.25 -2.81
C ASN A 124 -23.97 -21.14 -3.29
N ASP A 125 -23.72 -20.67 -4.51
CA ASP A 125 -22.36 -20.52 -5.04
C ASP A 125 -21.60 -19.42 -4.30
N LEU A 126 -22.28 -18.30 -4.00
CA LEU A 126 -21.70 -17.22 -3.19
C LEU A 126 -21.41 -17.69 -1.77
N GLN A 127 -22.33 -18.44 -1.17
CA GLN A 127 -22.17 -19.00 0.17
C GLN A 127 -20.97 -19.96 0.23
N ALA A 128 -20.88 -20.91 -0.72
CA ALA A 128 -19.77 -21.86 -0.80
C ALA A 128 -18.42 -21.16 -1.01
N ALA A 129 -18.38 -20.11 -1.84
CA ALA A 129 -17.18 -19.29 -2.03
C ALA A 129 -16.78 -18.55 -0.75
N ALA A 130 -17.73 -18.04 0.03
CA ALA A 130 -17.44 -17.39 1.31
C ALA A 130 -16.86 -18.38 2.33
N GLU A 131 -17.39 -19.61 2.38
CA GLU A 131 -16.86 -20.69 3.21
C GLU A 131 -15.44 -21.11 2.79
N GLU A 132 -15.12 -21.07 1.50
CA GLU A 132 -13.76 -21.30 1.00
C GLU A 132 -12.78 -20.20 1.44
N VAL A 133 -13.23 -18.96 1.61
CA VAL A 133 -12.42 -17.89 2.21
C VAL A 133 -12.16 -18.16 3.69
N VAL A 134 -13.16 -18.63 4.45
CA VAL A 134 -12.97 -19.07 5.84
C VAL A 134 -11.97 -20.23 5.90
N ARG A 135 -12.12 -21.26 5.04
CA ARG A 135 -11.22 -22.41 5.00
C ARG A 135 -9.77 -22.05 4.65
N SER A 136 -9.54 -20.95 3.93
CA SER A 136 -8.17 -20.42 3.71
C SER A 136 -7.53 -19.77 4.95
N GLY A 137 -8.26 -19.64 6.06
CA GLY A 137 -7.77 -19.02 7.29
C GLY A 137 -7.87 -17.49 7.33
N ALA A 138 -8.60 -16.88 6.39
CA ALA A 138 -8.81 -15.43 6.40
C ALA A 138 -9.72 -14.96 7.56
N PHE A 139 -10.60 -15.87 8.00
CA PHE A 139 -11.59 -15.71 9.07
C PHE A 139 -11.76 -17.02 9.85
N GLU A 140 -12.28 -16.92 11.08
CA GLU A 140 -12.55 -18.09 11.92
C GLU A 140 -13.82 -18.82 11.49
N SER A 141 -14.87 -18.07 11.17
CA SER A 141 -16.15 -18.59 10.69
C SER A 141 -16.95 -17.50 9.98
N LEU A 142 -17.98 -17.86 9.22
CA LEU A 142 -18.92 -16.86 8.69
C LEU A 142 -19.75 -16.20 9.79
N SER A 143 -20.09 -16.91 10.87
CA SER A 143 -20.79 -16.33 12.02
C SER A 143 -19.99 -15.19 12.64
N GLN A 144 -18.67 -15.36 12.78
CA GLN A 144 -17.77 -14.31 13.27
C GLN A 144 -17.82 -13.07 12.37
N VAL A 145 -17.83 -13.26 11.04
CA VAL A 145 -17.93 -12.15 10.10
C VAL A 145 -19.29 -11.47 10.19
N GLU A 146 -20.38 -12.24 10.29
CA GLU A 146 -21.73 -11.69 10.49
C GLU A 146 -21.79 -10.84 11.78
N ASP A 147 -21.29 -11.35 12.90
CA ASP A 147 -21.26 -10.63 14.17
C ASP A 147 -20.47 -9.31 14.08
N LEU A 148 -19.39 -9.29 13.29
CA LEU A 148 -18.53 -8.13 13.11
C LEU A 148 -19.16 -7.05 12.21
N TYR A 149 -19.98 -7.41 11.23
CA TYR A 149 -20.35 -6.49 10.14
C TYR A 149 -21.83 -6.44 9.79
N LEU A 150 -22.58 -7.54 9.93
CA LEU A 150 -23.97 -7.59 9.50
C LEU A 150 -24.85 -6.69 10.39
N GLY A 151 -25.65 -5.84 9.76
CA GLY A 151 -26.52 -4.89 10.44
C GLY A 151 -25.77 -3.72 11.11
N ARG A 152 -24.44 -3.65 11.00
CA ARG A 152 -23.66 -2.52 11.50
C ARG A 152 -23.61 -1.41 10.44
N CYS A 153 -23.88 -0.18 10.88
CA CYS A 153 -23.78 1.02 10.07
C CYS A 153 -22.64 1.90 10.58
N HIS A 154 -21.89 2.48 9.64
CA HIS A 154 -20.78 3.38 9.88
C HIS A 154 -21.11 4.73 9.28
N ASP A 155 -20.99 5.77 10.11
CA ASP A 155 -21.02 7.15 9.63
C ASP A 155 -19.71 7.45 8.90
N VAL A 156 -19.81 7.79 7.62
CA VAL A 156 -18.68 8.14 6.76
C VAL A 156 -18.79 9.57 6.22
N GLY A 157 -19.61 10.40 6.88
CA GLY A 157 -19.90 11.78 6.49
C GLY A 157 -21.21 11.93 5.73
N GLU A 158 -21.72 13.16 5.70
CA GLU A 158 -22.96 13.47 4.97
C GLU A 158 -22.79 13.27 3.46
N PRO A 159 -23.79 12.68 2.77
CA PRO A 159 -25.14 12.36 3.23
C PRO A 159 -25.38 10.86 3.58
N SER A 160 -24.35 10.04 3.80
CA SER A 160 -24.52 8.58 3.76
C SER A 160 -23.85 7.82 4.90
N SER A 161 -24.63 7.00 5.60
CA SER A 161 -24.12 5.87 6.38
C SER A 161 -23.89 4.67 5.49
N LEU A 162 -22.81 3.92 5.70
CA LEU A 162 -22.51 2.69 4.98
C LEU A 162 -22.58 1.48 5.92
N GLY A 163 -23.19 0.39 5.46
CA GLY A 163 -23.35 -0.83 6.27
C GLY A 163 -23.81 -2.02 5.46
N PHE A 164 -23.53 -3.21 5.97
CA PHE A 164 -23.97 -4.46 5.37
C PHE A 164 -25.35 -4.82 5.88
N ILE A 165 -26.39 -4.54 5.09
CA ILE A 165 -27.79 -4.80 5.48
C ILE A 165 -28.20 -6.25 5.17
N THR A 166 -27.61 -6.86 4.14
CA THR A 166 -27.93 -8.23 3.73
C THR A 166 -26.71 -9.14 3.84
N LYS A 167 -26.94 -10.41 4.18
CA LYS A 167 -25.91 -11.45 4.15
C LYS A 167 -25.24 -11.55 2.79
N GLU A 168 -26.00 -11.40 1.71
CA GLU A 168 -25.46 -11.45 0.35
C GLU A 168 -24.39 -10.37 0.12
N SER A 169 -24.66 -9.11 0.50
CA SER A 169 -23.69 -8.03 0.34
C SER A 169 -22.41 -8.26 1.14
N LEU A 170 -22.55 -8.83 2.36
CA LEU A 170 -21.42 -9.16 3.22
C LEU A 170 -20.60 -10.33 2.65
N CYS A 171 -21.26 -11.44 2.28
CA CYS A 171 -20.59 -12.59 1.67
C CYS A 171 -19.86 -12.19 0.38
N ARG A 172 -20.42 -11.28 -0.42
CA ARG A 172 -19.76 -10.76 -1.62
C ARG A 172 -18.45 -10.03 -1.31
N ALA A 173 -18.46 -9.15 -0.30
CA ALA A 173 -17.24 -8.47 0.16
C ALA A 173 -16.21 -9.45 0.75
N VAL A 174 -16.66 -10.45 1.51
CA VAL A 174 -15.80 -11.53 2.04
C VAL A 174 -15.13 -12.30 0.93
N VAL A 175 -15.88 -12.74 -0.08
CA VAL A 175 -15.34 -13.49 -1.22
C VAL A 175 -14.33 -12.63 -1.97
N LYS A 176 -14.70 -11.38 -2.29
CA LYS A 176 -13.87 -10.50 -3.12
C LYS A 176 -12.57 -10.09 -2.43
N TYR A 177 -12.62 -9.67 -1.16
CA TYR A 177 -11.50 -9.02 -0.49
C TYR A 177 -10.99 -9.73 0.76
N GLY A 178 -11.65 -10.77 1.26
CA GLY A 178 -11.27 -11.42 2.52
C GLY A 178 -9.83 -11.95 2.51
N ARG A 179 -9.45 -12.64 1.43
CA ARG A 179 -8.07 -13.14 1.24
C ARG A 179 -7.08 -12.00 1.02
N ALA A 180 -7.45 -10.98 0.26
CA ALA A 180 -6.62 -9.81 0.02
C ALA A 180 -6.31 -9.03 1.31
N ALA A 181 -7.33 -8.77 2.15
CA ALA A 181 -7.14 -8.10 3.44
C ALA A 181 -6.30 -8.92 4.42
N HIS A 182 -6.49 -10.25 4.43
CA HIS A 182 -5.63 -11.15 5.21
C HIS A 182 -4.18 -11.09 4.75
N GLN A 183 -3.93 -11.16 3.44
CA GLN A 183 -2.58 -11.09 2.88
C GLN A 183 -1.93 -9.72 3.12
N ALA A 184 -2.66 -8.63 2.91
CA ALA A 184 -2.15 -7.29 3.17
C ALA A 184 -1.72 -7.11 4.64
N ALA A 185 -2.47 -7.68 5.59
CA ALA A 185 -2.09 -7.67 6.99
C ALA A 185 -0.80 -8.47 7.28
N ARG A 186 -0.60 -9.61 6.61
CA ARG A 186 0.66 -10.37 6.71
C ARG A 186 1.84 -9.59 6.14
N MET A 187 1.65 -8.93 5.01
CA MET A 187 2.68 -8.10 4.38
C MET A 187 3.03 -6.89 5.25
N ALA A 188 2.04 -6.24 5.87
CA ALA A 188 2.27 -5.18 6.84
C ALA A 188 3.13 -5.66 8.02
N GLN A 189 2.94 -6.88 8.51
CA GLN A 189 3.79 -7.47 9.55
C GLN A 189 5.23 -7.69 9.07
N TRP A 190 5.42 -8.14 7.83
CA TRP A 190 6.76 -8.29 7.24
C TRP A 190 7.47 -6.94 7.12
N ILE A 191 6.77 -5.91 6.63
CA ILE A 191 7.28 -4.54 6.50
C ILE A 191 7.64 -3.99 7.88
N TRP A 192 6.75 -4.14 8.86
CA TRP A 192 6.99 -3.69 10.23
C TRP A 192 8.24 -4.36 10.84
N ALA A 193 8.40 -5.66 10.64
CA ALA A 193 9.56 -6.40 11.12
C ALA A 193 10.86 -5.96 10.42
N ALA A 194 10.84 -5.82 9.09
CA ALA A 194 12.01 -5.45 8.30
C ALA A 194 12.48 -4.01 8.56
N THR A 195 11.55 -3.09 8.81
CA THR A 195 11.82 -1.66 9.09
C THR A 195 11.92 -1.33 10.58
N ARG A 196 11.72 -2.32 11.46
CA ARG A 196 11.62 -2.12 12.92
C ARG A 196 10.55 -1.08 13.29
N GLY A 197 9.48 -1.01 12.50
CA GLY A 197 8.35 -0.09 12.65
C GLY A 197 8.58 1.34 12.15
N ALA A 198 9.72 1.62 11.52
CA ALA A 198 10.01 2.92 10.93
C ALA A 198 9.56 2.96 9.45
N CYS A 199 8.25 2.82 9.21
CA CYS A 199 7.68 2.75 7.87
C CYS A 199 6.30 3.40 7.76
N GLU A 200 5.96 3.76 6.53
CA GLU A 200 4.64 4.12 6.07
C GLU A 200 4.06 2.99 5.21
N ILE A 201 2.77 2.73 5.36
CA ILE A 201 2.08 1.67 4.63
C ILE A 201 0.90 2.26 3.88
N GLU A 202 0.90 2.04 2.58
CA GLU A 202 -0.25 2.13 1.70
C GLU A 202 -0.71 0.72 1.32
N VAL A 203 -2.02 0.52 1.16
CA VAL A 203 -2.58 -0.72 0.63
C VAL A 203 -3.33 -0.37 -0.64
N SER A 204 -2.78 -0.77 -1.79
CA SER A 204 -3.39 -0.51 -3.07
C SER A 204 -4.27 -1.67 -3.52
N VAL A 205 -5.44 -1.35 -4.08
CA VAL A 205 -6.35 -2.30 -4.74
C VAL A 205 -6.78 -1.79 -6.12
N ASP A 206 -5.93 -0.96 -6.73
CA ASP A 206 -6.17 -0.26 -8.00
C ASP A 206 -5.98 -1.17 -9.23
N GLU A 207 -5.02 -2.10 -9.20
CA GLU A 207 -4.78 -3.11 -10.25
C GLU A 207 -5.82 -4.26 -10.19
N THR A 208 -7.13 -3.95 -10.13
CA THR A 208 -8.21 -4.96 -10.13
C THR A 208 -9.18 -4.79 -11.30
N ASP A 209 -9.72 -5.89 -11.82
CA ASP A 209 -10.60 -5.89 -13.00
C ASP A 209 -11.99 -5.26 -12.73
N SER A 210 -12.30 -4.96 -11.47
CA SER A 210 -13.60 -4.44 -11.06
C SER A 210 -13.48 -3.23 -10.16
N ILE A 211 -14.41 -2.29 -10.30
CA ILE A 211 -14.46 -1.08 -9.46
C ILE A 211 -14.62 -1.50 -7.99
N THR A 212 -13.86 -0.85 -7.11
CA THR A 212 -14.03 -1.00 -5.67
C THR A 212 -15.20 -0.15 -5.22
N ALA A 213 -16.31 -0.79 -4.84
CA ALA A 213 -17.50 -0.07 -4.35
C ALA A 213 -17.24 0.55 -2.97
N PRO A 214 -17.94 1.63 -2.56
CA PRO A 214 -17.74 2.26 -1.25
C PRO A 214 -17.90 1.29 -0.06
N LEU A 215 -18.86 0.36 -0.15
CA LEU A 215 -19.09 -0.65 0.88
C LEU A 215 -17.96 -1.69 0.94
N GLU A 216 -17.35 -2.01 -0.20
CA GLU A 216 -16.19 -2.89 -0.28
C GLU A 216 -14.93 -2.20 0.29
N HIS A 217 -14.74 -0.91 0.00
CA HIS A 217 -13.68 -0.11 0.60
C HIS A 217 -13.84 -0.04 2.13
N LEU A 218 -15.06 0.19 2.63
CA LEU A 218 -15.35 0.15 4.06
C LEU A 218 -14.93 -1.19 4.68
N PHE A 219 -15.29 -2.31 4.04
CA PHE A 219 -14.91 -3.64 4.52
C PHE A 219 -13.40 -3.81 4.61
N VAL A 220 -12.66 -3.47 3.55
CA VAL A 220 -11.18 -3.54 3.54
C VAL A 220 -10.60 -2.67 4.66
N GLY A 221 -11.04 -1.43 4.80
CA GLY A 221 -10.55 -0.51 5.84
C GLY A 221 -10.79 -1.05 7.26
N LEU A 222 -12.00 -1.57 7.53
CA LEU A 222 -12.33 -2.18 8.82
C LEU A 222 -11.52 -3.44 9.10
N GLU A 223 -11.32 -4.27 8.09
CA GLU A 223 -10.56 -5.52 8.18
C GLU A 223 -9.06 -5.28 8.42
N LEU A 224 -8.47 -4.29 7.76
CA LEU A 224 -7.09 -3.86 8.01
C LEU A 224 -6.93 -3.30 9.42
N LYS A 225 -7.87 -2.42 9.85
CA LYS A 225 -7.90 -1.87 11.22
C LYS A 225 -8.01 -2.97 12.27
N ARG A 226 -8.93 -3.93 12.08
CA ARG A 226 -9.14 -5.07 13.00
C ARG A 226 -7.88 -5.94 13.13
N ARG A 227 -7.12 -6.10 12.04
CA ARG A 227 -5.86 -6.86 12.02
C ARG A 227 -4.64 -6.05 12.49
N GLY A 228 -4.83 -4.82 12.95
CA GLY A 228 -3.77 -3.98 13.50
C GLY A 228 -2.83 -3.38 12.46
N VAL A 229 -3.25 -3.35 11.18
CA VAL A 229 -2.50 -2.62 10.16
C VAL A 229 -2.62 -1.13 10.46
N LYS A 230 -1.48 -0.47 10.60
CA LYS A 230 -1.39 0.98 10.79
C LYS A 230 -1.04 1.60 9.43
N PRO A 231 -2.02 2.12 8.67
CA PRO A 231 -1.72 2.91 7.49
C PRO A 231 -0.99 4.19 7.91
N VAL A 232 -0.45 4.94 6.95
CA VAL A 232 0.18 6.26 7.18
C VAL A 232 -0.60 7.08 8.22
N VAL A 233 0.06 7.43 9.33
CA VAL A 233 -0.48 8.25 10.44
C VAL A 233 0.40 9.44 10.72
#